data_AF-A0A1X1MK98-F1
#
_entry.id   AF-A0A1X1MK98-F1
#
_cell.length_a   1.000
_cell.length_b   1.000
_cell.length_c   1.000
_cell.angle_alpha   90.00
_cell.angle_beta   90.00
_cell.angle_gamma   90.00
#
_symmetry.space_group_name_H-M   'P 1'
#
loop_
_entity.id
_entity.type
_entity.pdbx_description
1 polymer ?
#
loop_
_entity_poly.entity_id
_entity_poly.type
_entity_poly.pdbx_seq_one_letter_code
_entity_poly.pdbx_strand_id
1 'polypeptide(L)'
;MGLCDRPRSGRPRRISELERAELTRRGLTGDISASSVRRILAEHPVKPWRYQSWIFPRDPEFTAKATVVLDLYQGQPLGPNDRVISVDAKPSIQARARIHPTAPPAPGRVIRVEHEYERHGALALLAALDVHTGQITATTPPTSGIAPFMALLGQIMAQDRYKKADRVFVIVDNH
;
A
#
# COMPACT_ATOMS: atom_id res chain seq x y z
N MET A 1 6.81 -19.87 4.82
CA MET A 1 7.74 -19.04 4.01
C MET A 1 6.99 -17.75 3.71
N GLY A 2 7.38 -16.61 4.29
CA GLY A 2 6.70 -15.33 4.09
C GLY A 2 7.32 -14.54 2.93
N LEU A 3 6.50 -13.77 2.22
CA LEU A 3 6.97 -12.84 1.19
C LEU A 3 7.58 -11.61 1.89
N CYS A 4 8.90 -11.46 1.78
CA CYS A 4 9.65 -10.31 2.29
C CYS A 4 9.49 -9.14 1.32
N ASP A 5 8.79 -8.07 1.72
CA ASP A 5 8.83 -6.81 0.98
C ASP A 5 10.26 -6.24 0.95
N ARG A 6 10.74 -5.74 -0.20
CA ARG A 6 12.04 -5.07 -0.23
C ARG A 6 12.00 -3.83 0.69
N PRO A 7 13.06 -3.57 1.47
CA PRO A 7 13.13 -2.36 2.29
C PRO A 7 13.06 -1.13 1.37
N ARG A 8 12.03 -0.30 1.56
CA ARG A 8 11.89 0.97 0.81
C ARG A 8 13.08 1.86 1.12
N SER A 9 13.78 2.35 0.09
CA SER A 9 14.91 3.26 0.23
C SER A 9 14.43 4.66 0.64
N GLY A 10 14.11 4.84 1.93
CA GLY A 10 13.87 6.16 2.50
C GLY A 10 15.13 7.02 2.42
N ARG A 11 14.96 8.34 2.39
CA ARG A 11 16.09 9.29 2.54
C ARG A 11 16.89 8.94 3.80
N PRO A 12 18.23 8.96 3.77
CA PRO A 12 19.03 8.73 4.97
C PRO A 12 18.60 9.68 6.08
N ARG A 13 18.27 9.14 7.26
CA ARG A 13 17.86 9.94 8.42
C ARG A 13 18.98 10.93 8.77
N ARG A 14 18.62 12.19 9.01
CA ARG A 14 19.55 13.17 9.59
C ARG A 14 19.60 12.94 11.10
N ILE A 15 20.81 12.93 11.65
CA ILE A 15 21.01 12.92 13.10
C ILE A 15 21.07 14.39 13.51
N SER A 16 20.07 14.83 14.25
CA SER A 16 19.94 16.18 14.78
C SER A 16 20.95 16.45 15.90
N GLU A 17 21.14 17.72 16.21
CA GLU A 17 21.95 18.16 17.34
C GLU A 17 21.36 17.70 18.67
N LEU A 18 20.03 17.76 18.82
CA LEU A 18 19.32 17.30 20.02
C LEU A 18 19.57 15.82 20.30
N GLU A 19 19.56 14.97 19.27
CA GLU A 19 19.86 13.54 19.43
C GLU A 19 21.29 13.29 19.90
N ARG A 20 22.27 14.09 19.45
CA ARG A 20 23.67 13.97 19.88
C ARG A 20 23.89 14.52 21.29
N ALA A 21 23.23 15.63 21.61
CA ALA A 21 23.21 16.20 22.94
C ALA A 21 22.59 15.23 23.96
N GLU A 22 21.57 14.47 23.56
CA GLU A 22 20.97 13.43 24.41
C GLU A 22 21.94 12.27 24.72
N LEU A 23 22.75 11.84 23.75
CA LEU A 23 23.78 10.82 23.99
C LEU A 23 24.81 11.29 25.03
N THR A 24 25.17 12.57 24.97
CA THR A 24 26.07 13.20 25.94
C THR A 24 25.40 13.33 27.31
N ARG A 25 24.14 13.78 27.35
CA ARG A 25 23.33 13.92 28.58
C ARG A 25 23.19 12.59 29.32
N ARG A 26 23.05 11.47 28.59
CA ARG A 26 22.97 10.12 29.17
C ARG A 26 24.33 9.54 29.57
N GLY A 27 25.42 10.26 29.37
CA GLY A 27 26.79 9.80 29.69
C GLY A 27 27.27 8.64 28.81
N LEU A 28 26.65 8.43 27.64
CA LEU A 28 27.01 7.33 26.73
C LEU A 28 28.27 7.64 25.89
N THR A 29 28.57 8.93 25.70
CA THR A 29 29.72 9.44 24.96
C THR A 29 29.96 10.91 25.36
N GLY A 30 31.15 11.44 25.09
CA GLY A 30 31.37 12.89 25.02
C GLY A 30 30.73 13.49 23.76
N ASP A 31 31.02 14.77 23.47
CA ASP A 31 30.56 15.42 22.23
C ASP A 31 30.99 14.58 21.02
N ILE A 32 30.02 14.25 20.17
CA ILE A 32 30.19 13.31 19.07
C ILE A 32 29.62 13.93 17.80
N SER A 33 30.37 13.84 16.71
CA SER A 33 29.92 14.31 15.40
C SER A 33 28.81 13.42 14.84
N ALA A 34 27.93 14.00 14.02
CA ALA A 34 26.89 13.22 13.33
C ALA A 34 27.48 12.13 12.41
N SER A 35 28.67 12.35 11.84
CA SER A 35 29.38 11.33 11.04
C SER A 35 29.85 10.15 11.89
N SER A 36 30.39 10.40 13.09
CA SER A 36 30.80 9.35 14.02
C SER A 36 29.60 8.51 14.49
N VAL A 37 28.48 9.15 14.87
CA VAL A 37 27.25 8.43 15.22
C VAL A 37 26.76 7.58 14.04
N ARG A 38 26.76 8.11 12.81
CA ARG A 38 26.37 7.33 11.62
C ARG A 38 27.26 6.12 11.39
N ARG A 39 28.58 6.27 11.57
CA ARG A 39 29.54 5.18 11.40
C ARG A 39 29.28 4.06 12.40
N ILE A 40 29.12 4.41 13.68
CA ILE A 40 28.78 3.46 14.75
C ILE A 40 27.48 2.71 14.42
N LEU A 41 26.42 3.44 14.04
CA LEU A 41 25.13 2.83 13.68
C LEU A 41 25.21 1.97 12.41
N ALA A 42 26.11 2.28 11.48
CA ALA A 42 26.29 1.51 10.25
C ALA A 42 27.00 0.17 10.51
N GLU A 43 28.04 0.20 11.35
CA GLU A 43 28.85 -0.95 11.78
C GLU A 43 28.08 -1.88 12.73
N HIS A 44 27.08 -1.37 13.47
CA HIS A 44 26.34 -2.18 14.43
C HIS A 44 25.49 -3.27 13.75
N PRO A 45 25.55 -4.54 14.22
CA PRO A 45 24.84 -5.66 13.61
C PRO A 45 23.31 -5.55 13.77
N VAL A 46 22.85 -5.02 14.91
CA VAL A 46 21.44 -4.77 15.17
C VAL A 46 21.09 -3.34 14.77
N LYS A 47 20.01 -3.19 14.00
CA LYS A 47 19.53 -1.89 13.49
C LYS A 47 18.08 -1.67 13.94
N PRO A 48 17.81 -1.29 15.20
CA PRO A 48 16.44 -1.17 15.74
C PRO A 48 15.53 -0.20 14.99
N TRP A 49 16.13 0.74 14.25
CA TRP A 49 15.42 1.68 13.38
C TRP A 49 15.05 1.10 12.01
N ARG A 50 15.49 -0.12 11.68
CA ARG A 50 15.05 -0.86 10.51
C ARG A 50 13.91 -1.78 10.93
N TYR A 51 12.75 -1.57 10.35
CA TYR A 51 11.60 -2.45 10.47
C TYR A 51 11.19 -2.94 9.09
N GLN A 52 10.68 -4.16 9.04
CA GLN A 52 10.11 -4.75 7.85
C GLN A 52 8.74 -5.32 8.21
N SER A 53 7.76 -5.06 7.36
CA SER A 53 6.45 -5.72 7.43
C SER A 53 6.62 -7.21 7.12
N TRP A 54 6.01 -8.06 7.94
CA TRP A 54 5.96 -9.50 7.74
C TRP A 54 4.52 -9.97 7.93
N ILE A 55 4.03 -10.79 7.00
CA ILE A 55 2.74 -11.47 7.13
C ILE A 55 3.01 -12.87 7.66
N PHE A 56 2.48 -13.17 8.84
CA PHE A 56 2.54 -14.51 9.42
C PHE A 56 1.29 -15.30 9.00
N PRO A 57 1.43 -16.43 8.28
CA PRO A 57 0.29 -17.28 7.94
C PRO A 57 -0.35 -17.82 9.23
N ARG A 58 -1.62 -17.49 9.45
CA ARG A 58 -2.41 -17.97 10.60
C ARG A 58 -3.26 -19.19 10.28
N ASP A 59 -3.56 -19.39 8.99
CA ASP A 59 -4.36 -20.51 8.50
C ASP A 59 -3.45 -21.72 8.23
N PRO A 60 -3.68 -22.89 8.87
CA PRO A 60 -2.94 -24.12 8.58
C PRO A 60 -2.98 -24.53 7.10
N GLU A 61 -4.05 -24.17 6.39
CA GLU A 61 -4.26 -24.46 4.97
C GLU A 61 -3.84 -23.30 4.06
N PHE A 62 -3.18 -22.27 4.58
CA PHE A 62 -2.81 -21.07 3.84
C PHE A 62 -2.14 -21.39 2.50
N THR A 63 -1.15 -22.29 2.50
CA THR A 63 -0.44 -22.68 1.28
C THR A 63 -1.40 -23.26 0.24
N ALA A 64 -2.28 -24.18 0.63
CA ALA A 64 -3.21 -24.81 -0.30
C ALA A 64 -4.18 -23.78 -0.90
N LYS A 65 -4.73 -22.88 -0.07
CA LYS A 65 -5.64 -21.81 -0.52
C LYS A 65 -4.93 -20.78 -1.41
N ALA A 66 -3.72 -20.37 -1.02
CA ALA A 66 -2.92 -19.43 -1.79
C ALA A 66 -2.50 -19.99 -3.15
N THR A 67 -2.15 -21.28 -3.23
CA THR A 67 -1.78 -21.93 -4.49
C THR A 67 -2.91 -21.83 -5.52
N VAL A 68 -4.18 -22.08 -5.14
CA VAL A 68 -5.31 -21.95 -6.07
C VAL A 68 -5.41 -20.55 -6.65
N VAL A 69 -5.22 -19.51 -5.83
CA VAL A 69 -5.26 -18.11 -6.29
C VAL A 69 -4.05 -17.79 -7.17
N LEU A 70 -2.85 -18.24 -6.78
CA LEU A 70 -1.63 -18.03 -7.55
C LEU A 70 -1.68 -18.74 -8.92
N ASP A 71 -2.30 -19.92 -8.98
CA ASP A 71 -2.49 -20.64 -10.23
C ASP A 71 -3.41 -19.89 -11.21
N LEU A 72 -4.39 -19.12 -10.70
CA LEU A 72 -5.20 -18.24 -11.54
C LEU A 72 -4.41 -17.05 -12.12
N TYR A 73 -3.35 -16.61 -11.44
CA TYR A 73 -2.50 -15.51 -11.91
C TYR A 73 -1.32 -15.97 -12.78
N GLN A 74 -0.70 -17.11 -12.44
CA GLN A 74 0.60 -17.54 -12.98
C GLN A 74 0.66 -19.04 -13.32
N GLY A 75 -0.43 -19.79 -13.13
CA GLY A 75 -0.50 -21.22 -13.38
C GLY A 75 -0.73 -21.56 -14.85
N GLN A 76 -1.43 -22.67 -15.09
CA GLN A 76 -1.78 -23.08 -16.44
C GLN A 76 -2.68 -22.03 -17.11
N PRO A 77 -2.49 -21.73 -18.41
CA PRO A 77 -3.35 -20.82 -19.13
C PRO A 77 -4.81 -21.25 -18.98
N LEU A 78 -5.66 -20.33 -18.55
CA LEU A 78 -7.10 -20.53 -18.58
C LEU A 78 -7.57 -20.65 -20.04
N GLY A 79 -8.80 -21.12 -20.23
CA GLY A 79 -9.42 -21.15 -21.54
C GLY A 79 -9.44 -19.75 -22.17
N PRO A 80 -9.44 -19.64 -23.51
CA PRO A 80 -9.29 -18.36 -24.21
C PRO A 80 -10.40 -17.34 -23.90
N ASN A 81 -11.56 -17.81 -23.44
CA ASN A 81 -12.69 -16.97 -23.04
C ASN A 81 -12.90 -16.89 -21.52
N ASP A 82 -12.09 -17.57 -20.72
CA ASP A 82 -12.16 -17.42 -19.26
C ASP A 82 -11.67 -16.04 -18.85
N ARG A 83 -12.23 -15.53 -17.75
CA ARG A 83 -11.88 -14.23 -17.19
C ARG A 83 -11.51 -14.35 -15.73
N VAL A 84 -10.53 -13.57 -15.29
CA VAL A 84 -10.16 -13.44 -13.89
C VAL A 84 -10.29 -11.98 -13.49
N ILE A 85 -11.01 -11.75 -12.41
CA ILE A 85 -11.25 -10.42 -11.84
C ILE A 85 -10.75 -10.41 -10.41
N SER A 86 -9.89 -9.46 -10.08
CA SER A 86 -9.45 -9.20 -8.72
C SER A 86 -10.17 -7.97 -8.19
N VAL A 87 -10.91 -8.10 -7.09
CA VAL A 87 -11.64 -6.99 -6.48
C VAL A 87 -11.05 -6.69 -5.11
N ASP A 88 -10.79 -5.41 -4.86
CA ASP A 88 -10.31 -4.92 -3.58
C ASP A 88 -11.06 -3.64 -3.17
N ALA A 89 -11.12 -3.42 -1.87
CA ALA A 89 -11.71 -2.23 -1.27
C ALA A 89 -10.61 -1.39 -0.60
N LYS A 90 -10.54 -0.12 -0.98
CA LYS A 90 -9.78 0.88 -0.25
C LYS A 90 -10.73 1.76 0.55
N PRO A 91 -11.06 1.41 1.80
CA PRO A 91 -11.92 2.23 2.63
C PRO A 91 -11.18 3.50 3.09
N SER A 92 -11.97 4.46 3.58
CA SER A 92 -11.47 5.65 4.29
C SER A 92 -10.45 6.49 3.52
N ILE A 93 -10.61 6.64 2.20
CA ILE A 93 -9.84 7.61 1.41
C ILE A 93 -10.27 9.01 1.84
N GLN A 94 -9.44 9.66 2.64
CA GLN A 94 -9.78 10.96 3.22
C GLN A 94 -9.72 12.06 2.16
N ALA A 95 -10.84 12.76 2.00
CA ALA A 95 -10.90 13.98 1.20
C ALA A 95 -10.36 15.14 2.05
N ARG A 96 -9.16 15.63 1.71
CA ARG A 96 -8.47 16.70 2.44
C ARG A 96 -8.22 17.87 1.50
N ALA A 97 -8.63 19.06 1.90
CA ALA A 97 -8.26 20.31 1.23
C ALA A 97 -7.26 21.08 2.09
N ARG A 98 -6.21 21.62 1.48
CA ARG A 98 -5.24 22.45 2.19
C ARG A 98 -5.84 23.81 2.50
N ILE A 99 -5.62 24.31 3.71
CA ILE A 99 -6.14 25.63 4.14
C ILE A 99 -5.53 26.74 3.28
N HIS A 100 -4.27 26.60 2.90
CA HIS A 100 -3.55 27.53 2.02
C HIS A 100 -3.06 26.85 0.76
N PRO A 101 -3.00 27.57 -0.38
CA PRO A 101 -2.50 27.03 -1.63
C PRO A 101 -1.01 26.69 -1.54
N THR A 102 -0.59 25.71 -2.33
CA THR A 102 0.83 25.33 -2.43
C THR A 102 1.62 26.48 -3.04
N ALA A 103 2.69 26.91 -2.36
CA ALA A 103 3.58 27.93 -2.89
C ALA A 103 4.56 27.31 -3.90
N PRO A 104 4.69 27.87 -5.12
CA PRO A 104 5.57 27.33 -6.15
C PRO A 104 7.05 27.47 -5.76
N PRO A 105 7.93 26.64 -6.35
CA PRO A 105 9.38 26.77 -6.16
C PRO A 105 9.90 28.10 -6.71
N ALA A 106 11.01 28.59 -6.17
CA ALA A 106 11.74 29.79 -6.62
C ALA A 106 13.26 29.58 -6.39
N PRO A 107 14.15 30.41 -6.97
CA PRO A 107 15.58 30.33 -6.66
C PRO A 107 15.83 30.35 -5.15
N GLY A 108 16.53 29.34 -4.62
CA GLY A 108 16.77 29.17 -3.18
C GLY A 108 15.58 28.66 -2.35
N ARG A 109 14.41 28.39 -2.96
CA ARG A 109 13.19 27.98 -2.27
C ARG A 109 12.50 26.79 -2.94
N VAL A 110 12.38 25.68 -2.21
CA VAL A 110 11.60 24.50 -2.66
C VAL A 110 10.10 24.76 -2.57
N ILE A 111 9.30 23.88 -3.21
CA ILE A 111 7.85 23.87 -3.06
C ILE A 111 7.47 23.81 -1.57
N ARG A 112 6.51 24.65 -1.15
CA ARG A 112 5.96 24.61 0.21
C ARG A 112 4.50 24.20 0.14
N VAL A 113 4.21 23.03 0.68
CA VAL A 113 2.86 22.48 0.78
C VAL A 113 2.38 22.76 2.20
N GLU A 114 1.20 23.37 2.33
CA GLU A 114 0.60 23.64 3.63
C GLU A 114 0.38 22.34 4.41
N HIS A 115 0.77 22.36 5.69
CA HIS A 115 0.62 21.22 6.57
C HIS A 115 -0.84 21.09 7.03
N GLU A 116 -1.49 22.20 7.33
CA GLU A 116 -2.89 22.22 7.78
C GLU A 116 -3.86 21.87 6.65
N TYR A 117 -4.97 21.25 7.03
CA TYR A 117 -6.00 20.83 6.08
C TYR A 117 -7.37 20.75 6.76
N GLU A 118 -8.40 21.01 5.96
CA GLU A 118 -9.78 20.73 6.30
C GLU A 118 -10.17 19.33 5.84
N ARG A 119 -11.05 18.66 6.59
CA ARG A 119 -11.55 17.31 6.29
C ARG A 119 -12.95 17.41 5.69
N HIS A 120 -13.11 16.89 4.47
CA HIS A 120 -14.41 16.82 3.78
C HIS A 120 -14.99 15.40 3.81
N GLY A 121 -14.73 14.66 4.88
CA GLY A 121 -15.14 13.26 5.02
C GLY A 121 -14.16 12.27 4.38
N ALA A 122 -14.66 11.06 4.13
CA ALA A 122 -13.88 9.98 3.55
C ALA A 122 -14.72 9.17 2.55
N LEU A 123 -14.09 8.74 1.48
CA LEU A 123 -14.68 7.88 0.45
C LEU A 123 -14.25 6.43 0.67
N ALA A 124 -15.14 5.50 0.36
CA ALA A 124 -14.78 4.12 0.13
C ALA A 124 -14.59 3.93 -1.38
N LEU A 125 -13.45 3.39 -1.80
CA LEU A 125 -13.23 2.97 -3.19
C LEU A 125 -13.38 1.46 -3.26
N LEU A 126 -14.21 0.98 -4.18
CA LEU A 126 -14.25 -0.41 -4.58
C LEU A 126 -13.76 -0.49 -6.02
N ALA A 127 -12.73 -1.31 -6.28
CA ALA A 127 -12.11 -1.43 -7.58
C ALA A 127 -11.96 -2.89 -7.98
N ALA A 128 -12.27 -3.18 -9.24
CA ALA A 128 -12.13 -4.49 -9.86
C ALA A 128 -11.16 -4.39 -11.04
N LEU A 129 -10.08 -5.16 -10.96
CA LEU A 129 -9.07 -5.32 -11.98
C LEU A 129 -9.38 -6.56 -12.83
N ASP A 130 -9.53 -6.38 -14.14
CA ASP A 130 -9.43 -7.46 -15.11
C ASP A 130 -7.95 -7.83 -15.25
N VAL A 131 -7.60 -9.02 -14.76
CA VAL A 131 -6.20 -9.47 -14.66
C VAL A 131 -5.56 -9.62 -16.04
N HIS A 132 -6.34 -9.95 -17.07
CA HIS A 132 -5.82 -10.21 -18.41
C HIS A 132 -5.63 -8.92 -19.19
N THR A 133 -6.53 -7.94 -19.02
CA THR A 133 -6.50 -6.70 -19.79
C THR A 133 -5.85 -5.52 -19.04
N GLY A 134 -5.68 -5.65 -17.72
CA GLY A 134 -5.21 -4.56 -16.85
C GLY A 134 -6.25 -3.45 -16.64
N GLN A 135 -7.47 -3.60 -17.17
CA GLN A 135 -8.52 -2.59 -17.04
C GLN A 135 -9.12 -2.61 -15.64
N ILE A 136 -9.35 -1.41 -15.10
CA ILE A 136 -9.95 -1.22 -13.77
C ILE A 136 -11.35 -0.63 -13.94
N THR A 137 -12.34 -1.29 -13.35
CA THR A 137 -13.68 -0.72 -13.12
C THR A 137 -13.79 -0.38 -11.64
N ALA A 138 -14.16 0.85 -11.30
CA ALA A 138 -14.21 1.28 -9.91
C ALA A 138 -15.43 2.16 -9.61
N THR A 139 -15.85 2.14 -8.35
CA THR A 139 -16.96 2.95 -7.83
C THR A 139 -16.64 3.46 -6.44
N THR A 140 -17.24 4.60 -6.06
CA THR A 140 -17.13 5.18 -4.73
C THR A 140 -18.50 5.19 -4.04
N PRO A 141 -18.96 4.03 -3.53
CA PRO A 141 -20.27 3.94 -2.92
C PRO A 141 -20.32 4.70 -1.59
N PRO A 142 -21.50 5.19 -1.18
CA PRO A 142 -21.66 5.90 0.10
C PRO A 142 -21.50 4.98 1.32
N THR A 143 -21.68 3.67 1.13
CA THR A 143 -21.54 2.65 2.18
C THR A 143 -20.65 1.50 1.70
N SER A 144 -20.10 0.75 2.64
CA SER A 144 -19.39 -0.52 2.38
C SER A 144 -20.31 -1.72 2.58
N GLY A 145 -19.94 -2.86 2.00
CA GLY A 145 -20.61 -4.14 2.23
C GLY A 145 -21.03 -4.84 0.94
N ILE A 146 -21.84 -5.89 1.10
CA ILE A 146 -22.18 -6.78 -0.01
C ILE A 146 -23.01 -6.12 -1.10
N ALA A 147 -23.91 -5.19 -0.76
CA ALA A 147 -24.78 -4.54 -1.76
C ALA A 147 -23.97 -3.67 -2.76
N PRO A 148 -23.10 -2.75 -2.31
CA PRO A 148 -22.17 -2.04 -3.21
C PRO A 148 -21.27 -2.97 -4.03
N PHE A 149 -20.81 -4.07 -3.41
CA PHE A 149 -19.99 -5.07 -4.09
C PHE A 149 -20.75 -5.77 -5.23
N MET A 150 -21.96 -6.24 -4.96
CA MET A 150 -22.83 -6.86 -5.96
C MET A 150 -23.23 -5.88 -7.07
N ALA A 151 -23.41 -4.59 -6.74
CA ALA A 151 -23.66 -3.56 -7.74
C ALA A 151 -22.47 -3.40 -8.71
N LEU A 152 -21.24 -3.34 -8.19
CA LEU A 152 -20.04 -3.30 -9.02
C LEU A 152 -19.91 -4.56 -9.88
N LEU A 153 -20.09 -5.75 -9.29
CA LEU A 153 -20.08 -6.99 -10.06
C LEU A 153 -21.16 -7.00 -11.15
N GLY A 154 -22.37 -6.51 -10.86
CA GLY A 154 -23.42 -6.38 -11.86
C GLY A 154 -23.01 -5.51 -13.05
N GLN A 155 -22.36 -4.37 -12.80
CA GLN A 155 -21.83 -3.49 -13.86
C GLN A 155 -20.76 -4.18 -14.71
N ILE A 156 -19.89 -4.96 -14.08
CA ILE A 156 -18.84 -5.72 -14.76
C ILE A 156 -19.47 -6.82 -15.61
N MET A 157 -20.31 -7.67 -15.01
CA MET A 157 -20.96 -8.80 -15.68
C MET A 157 -21.91 -8.35 -16.80
N ALA A 158 -22.36 -7.09 -16.78
CA ALA A 158 -23.16 -6.51 -17.87
C ALA A 158 -22.36 -6.27 -19.16
N GLN A 159 -21.02 -6.24 -19.11
CA GLN A 159 -20.19 -5.99 -20.30
C GLN A 159 -20.08 -7.27 -21.15
N ASP A 160 -20.08 -7.09 -22.47
CA ASP A 160 -20.08 -8.17 -23.46
C ASP A 160 -18.99 -9.24 -23.24
N ARG A 161 -17.79 -8.82 -22.84
CA ARG A 161 -16.65 -9.72 -22.61
C ARG A 161 -16.88 -10.72 -21.48
N TYR A 162 -17.69 -10.36 -20.49
CA TYR A 162 -17.99 -11.21 -19.33
C TYR A 162 -19.27 -12.01 -19.54
N LYS A 163 -20.24 -11.46 -20.29
CA LYS A 163 -21.43 -12.21 -20.73
C LYS A 163 -21.10 -13.40 -21.63
N LYS A 164 -20.06 -13.26 -22.45
CA LYS A 164 -19.58 -14.27 -23.41
C LYS A 164 -18.44 -15.12 -22.85
N ALA A 165 -18.06 -14.93 -21.58
CA ALA A 165 -17.02 -15.71 -20.95
C ALA A 165 -17.55 -17.10 -20.60
N ASP A 166 -16.72 -18.13 -20.80
CA ASP A 166 -17.08 -19.50 -20.40
C ASP A 166 -17.15 -19.59 -18.88
N ARG A 167 -16.19 -18.95 -18.20
CA ARG A 167 -16.13 -18.82 -16.73
C ARG A 167 -15.57 -17.46 -16.34
N VAL A 168 -16.04 -16.96 -15.20
CA VAL A 168 -15.46 -15.78 -14.55
C VAL A 168 -15.04 -16.15 -13.14
N PHE A 169 -13.73 -16.09 -12.89
CA PHE A 169 -13.13 -16.27 -11.57
C PHE A 169 -13.05 -14.92 -10.89
N VAL A 170 -13.65 -14.79 -9.70
CA VAL A 170 -13.62 -13.56 -8.92
C VAL A 170 -12.78 -13.80 -7.67
N ILE A 171 -11.70 -13.06 -7.55
CA ILE A 171 -10.77 -13.09 -6.42
C ILE A 171 -11.06 -11.88 -5.56
N VAL A 172 -11.38 -12.12 -4.29
CA VAL A 172 -11.68 -11.09 -3.29
C VAL A 172 -10.94 -11.39 -2.00
N ASP A 173 -10.65 -10.36 -1.21
CA ASP A 173 -10.20 -10.58 0.17
C ASP A 173 -11.34 -11.11 1.03
N ASN A 174 -11.00 -11.94 2.02
CA ASN A 174 -11.92 -12.48 3.00
C ASN A 174 -11.99 -11.51 4.19
N HIS A 175 -12.87 -10.51 4.09
CA HIS A 175 -13.11 -9.51 5.13
C HIS A 175 -14.24 -9.90 6.09
#